data_AF-A0A3N4CW60-F1
#
_entry.id   AF-A0A3N4CW60-F1
#
_cell.length_a   1.000
_cell.length_b   1.000
_cell.length_c   1.000
_cell.angle_alpha   90.00
_cell.angle_beta   90.00
_cell.angle_gamma   90.00
#
_symmetry.space_group_name_H-M   'P 1'
#
loop_
_entity.id
_entity.type
_entity.pdbx_description
1 polymer ?
#
loop_
_entity_poly.entity_id
_entity_poly.type
_entity_poly.pdbx_seq_one_letter_code
_entity_poly.pdbx_strand_id
1 'polypeptide(L)'
;MSDNNAALLAAVEKLTAQLKTLDERLAKLEARQGIPEEDLVAIGAAVAASLGHKAKVRAVRFSAQSGWVRATREQSHNRAVPHVR
;
A
#
# COMPACT_ATOMS: atom_id res chain seq x y z
N MET A 1 -5.79 39.55 46.68
CA MET A 1 -4.76 39.43 45.61
C MET A 1 -4.08 38.06 45.67
N SER A 2 -3.66 37.60 46.84
CA SER A 2 -3.05 36.28 47.08
C SER A 2 -3.98 35.08 46.79
N ASP A 3 -5.27 35.16 47.15
CA ASP A 3 -6.21 34.03 46.97
C ASP A 3 -6.50 33.70 45.49
N ASN A 4 -6.53 34.73 44.62
CA ASN A 4 -6.67 34.54 43.18
C ASN A 4 -5.45 33.85 42.57
N ASN A 5 -4.24 34.16 43.04
CA ASN A 5 -3.04 33.48 42.57
C ASN A 5 -3.01 32.01 42.99
N ALA A 6 -3.50 31.67 44.19
CA ALA A 6 -3.63 30.28 44.63
C ALA A 6 -4.66 29.50 43.78
N ALA A 7 -5.81 30.11 43.48
CA ALA A 7 -6.82 29.50 42.61
C ALA A 7 -6.33 29.31 41.16
N LEU A 8 -5.55 30.27 40.64
CA LEU A 8 -4.92 30.18 39.32
C LEU A 8 -3.88 29.05 39.27
N LEU A 9 -3.05 28.89 40.30
CA LEU A 9 -2.08 27.79 40.38
C LEU A 9 -2.79 26.43 40.38
N ALA A 10 -3.84 26.27 41.17
CA ALA A 10 -4.63 25.03 41.19
C ALA A 10 -5.29 24.73 39.83
N ALA A 11 -5.76 25.77 39.12
CA ALA A 11 -6.32 25.62 37.77
C ALA A 11 -5.25 25.22 36.75
N VAL A 12 -4.05 25.80 36.82
CA VAL A 12 -2.91 25.45 35.96
C VAL A 12 -2.44 24.02 36.24
N GLU A 13 -2.35 23.60 37.49
CA GLU A 13 -2.02 22.22 37.86
C GLU A 13 -3.05 21.22 37.31
N LYS A 14 -4.34 21.55 37.40
CA LYS A 14 -5.40 20.72 36.82
C LYS A 14 -5.30 20.63 35.30
N LEU A 15 -5.07 21.75 34.62
CA LEU A 15 -4.92 21.78 33.16
C LEU A 15 -3.66 21.03 32.70
N THR A 16 -2.54 21.17 33.41
CA THR A 16 -1.31 20.44 33.08
C THR A 16 -1.45 18.93 33.29
N ALA A 17 -2.20 18.50 34.32
CA ALA A 17 -2.53 17.08 34.50
C ALA A 17 -3.39 16.56 33.34
N GLN A 18 -4.39 17.33 32.91
CA GLN A 18 -5.23 16.97 31.76
C GLN A 18 -4.43 16.90 30.45
N LEU A 19 -3.53 17.87 30.21
CA LEU A 19 -2.66 17.87 29.04
C LEU A 19 -1.78 16.62 29.00
N LYS A 20 -1.14 16.24 30.11
CA LYS A 20 -0.34 15.00 30.18
C LYS A 20 -1.16 13.76 29.80
N THR A 21 -2.39 13.65 30.29
CA THR A 21 -3.26 12.51 29.93
C THR A 21 -3.69 12.52 28.46
N LEU A 22 -3.82 13.70 27.86
CA LEU A 22 -4.14 13.84 26.43
C LEU A 22 -2.93 13.51 25.57
N ASP A 23 -1.74 13.96 25.94
CA ASP A 23 -0.47 13.65 25.27
C ASP A 23 -0.19 12.14 25.28
N GLU A 24 -0.41 11.46 26.40
CA GLU A 24 -0.28 10.00 26.48
C GLU A 24 -1.27 9.26 25.57
N ARG A 25 -2.49 9.80 25.40
CA ARG A 25 -3.50 9.22 24.50
C ARG A 25 -3.15 9.49 23.04
N LEU A 26 -2.65 10.69 22.75
CA LEU A 26 -2.17 11.07 21.41
C LEU A 26 -0.98 10.21 21.00
N ALA A 27 0.01 10.04 21.87
CA ALA A 27 1.15 9.16 21.61
C ALA A 27 0.72 7.71 21.33
N LYS A 28 -0.29 7.20 22.06
CA LYS A 28 -0.87 5.86 21.81
C LYS A 28 -1.64 5.78 20.49
N LEU A 29 -2.28 6.86 20.06
CA LEU A 29 -3.01 6.93 18.79
C LEU A 29 -2.06 7.11 17.60
N GLU A 30 -1.03 7.94 17.72
CA GLU A 30 0.03 8.12 16.73
C GLU A 30 0.87 6.84 16.57
N ALA A 31 1.15 6.12 17.65
CA ALA A 31 1.78 4.79 17.57
C ALA A 31 0.90 3.75 16.85
N ARG A 32 -0.41 4.03 16.69
CA ARG A 32 -1.34 3.20 15.89
C ARG A 32 -1.50 3.71 14.46
N GLN A 33 -0.82 4.79 14.06
CA GLN A 33 -1.02 5.37 12.73
C GLN A 33 -0.14 4.73 11.67
N GLY A 34 -0.85 4.10 10.74
CA GLY A 34 -0.35 3.52 9.52
C GLY A 34 -0.95 2.14 9.32
N ILE A 35 -2.22 2.06 8.92
CA ILE A 35 -2.69 0.82 8.29
C ILE A 35 -1.81 0.66 7.06
N PRO A 36 -1.03 -0.42 6.93
CA PRO A 36 -0.14 -0.59 5.79
C PRO A 36 -0.98 -0.55 4.52
N GLU A 37 -0.43 0.05 3.47
CA GLU A 37 -1.14 0.23 2.20
C GLU A 37 -1.63 -1.11 1.64
N GLU A 38 -0.89 -2.18 1.88
CA GLU A 38 -1.24 -3.56 1.55
C GLU A 38 -2.59 -3.98 2.15
N ASP A 39 -2.85 -3.66 3.42
CA ASP A 39 -4.11 -3.99 4.10
C ASP A 39 -5.28 -3.18 3.52
N LEU A 40 -5.06 -1.90 3.20
CA LEU A 40 -6.08 -1.05 2.56
C LEU A 40 -6.45 -1.58 1.17
N VAL A 41 -5.47 -2.03 0.39
CA VAL A 41 -5.68 -2.65 -0.93
C VAL A 41 -6.39 -3.99 -0.80
N ALA A 42 -6.03 -4.82 0.18
CA ALA A 42 -6.68 -6.10 0.44
C ALA A 42 -8.15 -5.93 0.83
N ILE A 43 -8.45 -4.98 1.73
CA ILE A 43 -9.83 -4.64 2.12
C ILE A 43 -10.60 -4.11 0.90
N GLY A 44 -10.02 -3.20 0.12
CA GLY A 44 -10.64 -2.67 -1.10
C GLY A 44 -10.95 -3.75 -2.14
N ALA A 45 -10.03 -4.71 -2.32
CA ALA A 45 -10.22 -5.84 -3.23
C ALA A 45 -11.32 -6.79 -2.76
N ALA A 46 -11.38 -7.09 -1.46
CA ALA A 46 -12.43 -7.94 -0.88
C ALA A 46 -13.82 -7.31 -1.04
N VAL A 47 -13.94 -6.00 -0.77
CA VAL A 47 -15.17 -5.24 -0.97
C VAL A 47 -15.57 -5.20 -2.45
N ALA A 48 -14.63 -4.90 -3.35
CA ALA A 48 -14.90 -4.91 -4.79
C ALA A 48 -15.38 -6.29 -5.29
N ALA A 49 -14.77 -7.38 -4.82
CA ALA A 49 -15.20 -8.73 -5.12
C ALA A 49 -16.61 -9.03 -4.59
N SER A 50 -16.93 -8.58 -3.37
CA SER A 50 -18.26 -8.73 -2.77
C SER A 50 -19.34 -7.96 -3.54
N LEU A 51 -19.04 -6.75 -4.01
CA LEU A 51 -19.94 -5.96 -4.86
C LEU A 51 -20.01 -6.44 -6.32
N GLY A 52 -19.31 -7.53 -6.66
CA GLY A 52 -19.33 -8.09 -8.02
C GLY A 52 -18.48 -7.32 -9.03
N HIS A 53 -17.64 -6.39 -8.58
CA HIS A 53 -16.60 -5.78 -9.41
C HIS A 53 -15.50 -6.81 -9.67
N LYS A 54 -15.68 -7.60 -10.73
CA LYS A 54 -14.63 -8.47 -11.26
C LYS A 54 -13.53 -7.60 -11.85
N ALA A 55 -12.45 -7.39 -11.10
CA ALA A 55 -11.22 -6.85 -11.67
C ALA A 55 -10.85 -7.73 -12.88
N LYS A 56 -10.78 -7.11 -14.06
CA LYS A 56 -10.40 -7.82 -15.29
C LYS A 56 -8.96 -8.26 -15.12
N VAL A 57 -8.74 -9.49 -14.66
CA VAL A 57 -7.43 -10.13 -14.67
C VAL A 57 -7.00 -10.13 -16.13
N ARG A 58 -6.17 -9.14 -16.51
CA ARG A 58 -5.37 -9.23 -17.72
C ARG A 58 -4.35 -10.30 -17.39
N ALA A 59 -4.74 -11.55 -17.59
CA ALA A 59 -3.81 -12.65 -17.59
C ALA A 59 -2.69 -12.21 -18.53
N VAL A 60 -1.53 -11.88 -17.96
CA VAL A 60 -0.31 -11.71 -18.74
C VAL A 60 -0.06 -13.11 -19.26
N ARG A 61 -0.60 -13.40 -20.45
CA ARG A 61 -0.28 -14.63 -21.14
C ARG A 61 1.19 -14.49 -21.50
N PHE A 62 2.05 -15.04 -20.64
CA PHE A 62 3.38 -15.43 -21.05
C PHE A 62 3.15 -16.33 -22.26
N SER A 63 3.41 -15.79 -23.46
CA SER A 63 3.23 -16.55 -24.68
C SER A 63 4.08 -17.80 -24.56
N ALA A 64 3.46 -18.98 -24.54
CA ALA A 64 4.15 -20.27 -24.38
C ALA A 64 5.10 -20.59 -25.56
N GLN A 65 5.17 -19.72 -26.57
CA GLN A 65 6.17 -19.80 -27.62
C GLN A 65 7.34 -18.90 -27.23
N SER A 66 8.37 -19.51 -26.63
CA SER A 66 9.71 -18.92 -26.56
C SER A 66 10.11 -18.49 -27.97
N GLY A 67 10.63 -17.27 -28.14
CA GLY A 67 11.09 -16.76 -29.44
C GLY A 67 12.03 -17.74 -30.16
N TRP A 68 12.72 -18.59 -29.40
CA TRP A 68 13.55 -19.68 -29.91
C TRP A 68 12.77 -20.71 -30.74
N VAL A 69 11.57 -21.12 -30.30
CA VAL A 69 10.71 -22.08 -31.05
C VAL A 69 10.29 -21.50 -32.40
N ARG A 70 10.06 -20.18 -32.46
CA ARG A 70 9.73 -19.48 -33.71
C ARG A 70 10.96 -19.37 -34.63
N ALA A 71 12.10 -18.99 -34.08
CA ALA A 71 13.36 -18.87 -34.82
C ALA A 71 13.82 -20.22 -35.42
N THR A 72 13.66 -21.32 -34.70
CA THR A 72 14.03 -22.66 -35.21
C THR A 72 13.14 -23.08 -36.40
N ARG A 73 11.83 -22.79 -36.35
CA ARG A 73 10.95 -23.07 -37.51
C ARG A 73 11.35 -22.22 -38.71
N GLU A 74 11.59 -20.93 -38.50
CA GLU A 74 12.03 -20.02 -39.56
C GLU A 74 13.35 -20.47 -40.19
N GLN A 75 14.32 -20.88 -39.38
CA GLN A 75 15.59 -21.42 -39.86
C GLN A 75 15.42 -22.75 -40.62
N SER A 76 14.51 -23.63 -40.18
CA SER A 76 14.23 -24.89 -40.88
C SER A 76 13.60 -24.68 -42.26
N HIS A 77 12.90 -23.56 -42.46
CA HIS A 77 12.30 -23.17 -43.74
C HIS A 77 13.23 -22.30 -44.59
N ASN A 78 14.37 -21.85 -44.05
CA ASN A 78 15.32 -21.03 -44.77
C ASN A 78 16.10 -21.87 -45.80
N ARG A 79 15.85 -21.61 -47.08
CA ARG A 79 16.51 -22.27 -48.22
C ARG A 79 17.58 -21.39 -48.87
N ALA A 80 18.08 -20.36 -48.18
CA ALA A 80 19.13 -19.50 -48.69
C ALA A 80 20.43 -20.29 -48.92
N VAL A 81 21.01 -20.16 -50.12
CA VAL A 81 22.22 -20.88 -50.51
C VAL A 81 23.44 -20.00 -50.21
N PRO A 82 24.46 -20.46 -49.46
CA PRO A 82 25.49 -19.58 -48.87
C PRO A 82 26.41 -18.83 -49.85
N HIS A 83 26.37 -19.16 -51.14
CA HIS A 83 27.33 -18.65 -52.13
C HIS A 83 26.71 -17.66 -53.12
N VAL A 84 25.43 -17.31 -52.98
CA VAL A 84 24.81 -16.24 -53.76
C VAL A 84 24.68 -15.03 -52.85
N ARG A 85 25.69 -14.16 -52.88
CA ARG A 85 25.62 -12.82 -52.31
C ARG A 85 26.26 -11.84 -53.28
#